data_AF-A0A099KW71-F1
#
_entry.id   AF-A0A099KW71-F1
#
_cell.length_a   1.000
_cell.length_b   1.000
_cell.length_c   1.000
_cell.angle_alpha   90.00
_cell.angle_beta   90.00
_cell.angle_gamma   90.00
#
_symmetry.space_group_name_H-M   'P 1'
#
loop_
_entity.id
_entity.type
_entity.pdbx_description
1 polymer ?
#
loop_
_entity_poly.entity_id
_entity_poly.type
_entity_poly.pdbx_seq_one_letter_code
_entity_poly.pdbx_strand_id
1 'polypeptide(L)'
;MAISVENCMEQRCIDYYNKWKVRAGEKRADAMTVLAELYYQGHGTKKNLKKSIQYFRKAAIYQSAYAQYRLGVFFLMEDDFIDTEKGLKYLRKAANNGHAESAFLLGAIFGTGELGIKDVGESDKWLVKALKDQHAVAQKYAGYLYKTGQVDNEHYIKVNEVISELIIQSIHNEEFTEKRASSTTEIQWLTMPSNISNNMQTDLLEDVIDYLSLGMTKVISQDVNVIKASKTHCGKIFTCYQVDKENSKKL
;
A
#
# COMPACT_ATOMS: atom_id res chain seq x y z
N MET A 1 -20.15 6.43 14.78
CA MET A 1 -19.60 5.74 15.97
C MET A 1 -18.41 4.92 15.47
N ALA A 2 -17.18 5.34 15.78
CA ALA A 2 -16.00 4.59 15.38
C ALA A 2 -16.02 3.22 16.08
N ILE A 3 -15.96 2.14 15.31
CA ILE A 3 -15.85 0.79 15.87
C ILE A 3 -14.44 0.69 16.44
N SER A 4 -14.30 0.88 17.75
CA SER A 4 -13.03 0.65 18.43
C SER A 4 -12.78 -0.86 18.43
N VAL A 5 -11.86 -1.31 17.59
CA VAL A 5 -11.35 -2.68 17.67
C VAL A 5 -10.75 -2.86 19.06
N GLU A 6 -11.33 -3.74 19.86
CA GLU A 6 -10.90 -3.99 21.23
C GLU A 6 -9.52 -4.67 21.26
N ASN A 7 -8.75 -4.46 22.33
CA ASN A 7 -7.41 -5.06 22.46
C ASN A 7 -7.53 -6.59 22.56
N CYS A 8 -6.67 -7.35 21.88
CA CYS A 8 -6.60 -8.79 22.08
C CYS A 8 -5.71 -9.11 23.29
N MET A 9 -6.31 -9.67 24.35
CA MET A 9 -5.59 -10.09 25.56
C MET A 9 -5.69 -11.61 25.82
N GLU A 10 -6.08 -12.39 24.81
CA GLU A 10 -6.03 -13.86 24.89
C GLU A 10 -4.59 -14.35 25.07
N GLN A 11 -4.42 -15.52 25.71
CA GLN A 11 -3.10 -16.09 25.98
C GLN A 11 -2.25 -16.21 24.71
N ARG A 12 -2.85 -16.63 23.59
CA ARG A 12 -2.18 -16.72 22.29
C ARG A 12 -1.64 -15.36 21.81
N CYS A 13 -2.41 -14.28 21.99
CA CYS A 13 -1.98 -12.93 21.62
C CYS A 13 -0.84 -12.47 22.53
N ILE A 14 -0.91 -12.75 23.83
CA ILE A 14 0.15 -12.44 24.81
C ILE A 14 1.44 -13.21 24.47
N ASP A 15 1.34 -14.50 24.17
CA ASP A 15 2.48 -15.34 23.79
C ASP A 15 3.13 -14.83 22.51
N TYR A 16 2.32 -14.49 21.50
CA TYR A 16 2.79 -13.91 20.25
C TYR A 16 3.52 -12.58 20.49
N TYR A 17 2.93 -11.68 21.29
CA TYR A 17 3.57 -10.43 21.67
C TYR A 17 4.91 -10.63 22.38
N ASN A 18 4.97 -11.54 23.36
CA ASN A 18 6.21 -11.84 24.06
C ASN A 18 7.28 -12.41 23.11
N LYS A 19 6.87 -13.27 22.17
CA LYS A 19 7.74 -13.85 21.13
C LYS A 19 8.41 -12.77 20.27
N TRP A 20 7.67 -11.74 19.86
CA TRP A 20 8.18 -10.64 19.04
C TRP A 20 8.92 -9.57 19.85
N LYS A 21 8.53 -9.37 21.10
CA LYS A 21 9.24 -8.49 22.05
C LYS A 21 10.69 -8.93 22.23
N VAL A 22 10.93 -10.24 22.36
CA VAL A 22 12.29 -10.80 22.45
C VAL A 22 13.06 -10.57 21.14
N ARG A 23 12.48 -10.94 19.98
CA ARG A 23 13.13 -10.79 18.67
C ARG A 23 13.46 -9.33 18.32
N ALA A 24 12.61 -8.38 18.70
CA ALA A 24 12.89 -6.97 18.47
C ALA A 24 14.14 -6.48 19.24
N GLY A 25 14.50 -7.14 20.34
CA GLY A 25 15.74 -6.91 21.09
C GLY A 25 17.01 -7.31 20.32
N GLU A 26 16.90 -8.19 19.33
CA GLU A 26 18.01 -8.70 18.49
C GLU A 26 18.35 -7.74 17.34
N LYS A 27 17.90 -6.49 17.37
CA LYS A 27 18.12 -5.46 16.34
C LYS A 27 17.59 -5.82 14.94
N ARG A 28 16.59 -6.69 14.89
CA ARG A 28 15.89 -7.10 13.67
C ARG A 28 14.80 -6.11 13.25
N ALA A 29 14.96 -5.47 12.10
CA ALA A 29 14.04 -4.44 11.61
C ALA A 29 12.62 -4.99 11.38
N ASP A 30 12.50 -6.20 10.85
CA ASP A 30 11.25 -6.93 10.66
C ASP A 30 10.54 -7.21 12.01
N ALA A 31 11.28 -7.66 13.01
CA ALA A 31 10.74 -7.90 14.34
C ALA A 31 10.29 -6.61 15.05
N MET A 32 11.04 -5.52 14.87
CA MET A 32 10.63 -4.19 15.35
C MET A 32 9.36 -3.70 14.67
N THR A 33 9.19 -3.92 13.36
CA THR A 33 7.94 -3.56 12.66
C THR A 33 6.74 -4.34 13.16
N VAL A 34 6.89 -5.65 13.39
CA VAL A 34 5.79 -6.46 13.94
C VAL A 34 5.44 -6.01 15.35
N LEU A 35 6.43 -5.80 16.22
CA LEU A 35 6.18 -5.32 17.57
C LEU A 35 5.52 -3.93 17.60
N ALA A 36 5.92 -3.04 16.68
CA ALA A 36 5.27 -1.74 16.52
C ALA A 36 3.79 -1.90 16.16
N GLU A 37 3.44 -2.86 15.31
CA GLU A 37 2.05 -3.15 14.96
C GLU A 37 1.25 -3.69 16.13
N LEU A 38 1.84 -4.59 16.91
CA LEU A 38 1.19 -5.12 18.11
C LEU A 38 0.87 -4.03 19.12
N TYR A 39 1.74 -3.02 19.25
CA TYR A 39 1.43 -1.82 20.05
C TYR A 39 0.35 -0.96 19.42
N TYR A 40 0.30 -0.82 18.10
CA TYR A 40 -0.73 -0.03 17.41
C TYR A 40 -2.12 -0.65 17.56
N GLN A 41 -2.21 -1.97 17.37
CA GLN A 41 -3.48 -2.73 17.40
C GLN A 41 -3.88 -3.16 18.81
N GLY A 42 -2.95 -3.19 19.77
CA GLY A 42 -3.20 -3.72 21.11
C GLY A 42 -3.33 -5.24 21.12
N HIS A 43 -2.46 -5.95 20.41
CA HIS A 43 -2.44 -7.41 20.37
C HIS A 43 -1.41 -7.96 21.34
N GLY A 44 -1.88 -8.64 22.40
CA GLY A 44 -1.08 -9.13 23.51
C GLY A 44 -0.58 -8.01 24.45
N THR A 45 -1.06 -6.79 24.25
CA THR A 45 -0.72 -5.58 25.01
C THR A 45 -1.84 -4.56 24.90
N LYS A 46 -1.88 -3.55 25.79
CA LYS A 46 -2.69 -2.36 25.58
C LYS A 46 -2.18 -1.58 24.36
N LYS A 47 -3.10 -1.00 23.58
CA LYS A 47 -2.80 -0.03 22.53
C LYS A 47 -1.89 1.08 23.03
N ASN A 48 -0.87 1.39 22.25
CA ASN A 48 0.11 2.43 22.58
C ASN A 48 0.79 2.96 21.30
N LEU A 49 0.18 3.96 20.68
CA LEU A 49 0.70 4.59 19.46
C LEU A 49 2.11 5.19 19.65
N LYS A 50 2.39 5.80 20.81
CA LYS A 50 3.74 6.33 21.14
C LYS A 50 4.81 5.24 21.07
N LYS A 51 4.56 4.06 21.65
CA LYS A 51 5.46 2.91 21.56
C LYS A 51 5.54 2.35 20.14
N SER A 52 4.43 2.29 19.43
CA SER A 52 4.41 1.89 18.02
C SER A 52 5.34 2.76 17.17
N ILE A 53 5.17 4.09 17.22
CA ILE A 53 6.03 5.07 16.53
C ILE A 53 7.51 4.90 16.93
N GLN A 54 7.80 4.66 18.22
CA GLN A 54 9.18 4.42 18.66
C GLN A 54 9.81 3.19 18.00
N TYR A 55 9.09 2.07 17.91
CA TYR A 55 9.61 0.87 17.27
C TYR A 55 9.67 0.98 15.74
N PHE A 56 8.71 1.63 15.10
CA PHE A 56 8.82 1.94 13.68
C PHE A 56 10.01 2.86 13.38
N ARG A 57 10.29 3.88 14.21
CA ARG A 57 11.51 4.71 14.06
C ARG A 57 12.77 3.87 14.15
N LYS A 58 12.85 2.94 15.11
CA LYS A 58 13.98 2.00 15.23
C LYS A 58 14.13 1.13 13.99
N ALA A 59 13.04 0.56 13.46
CA ALA A 59 13.07 -0.23 12.24
C ALA A 59 13.46 0.60 11.00
N ALA A 60 13.01 1.86 10.93
CA ALA A 60 13.31 2.78 9.83
C ALA A 60 14.80 3.17 9.75
N ILE A 61 15.55 3.14 10.87
CA ILE A 61 17.02 3.31 10.89
C ILE A 61 17.70 2.22 10.04
N TYR A 62 17.15 1.00 10.05
CA TYR A 62 17.62 -0.10 9.22
C TYR A 62 16.94 -0.15 7.84
N GLN A 63 16.49 1.02 7.36
CA GLN A 63 15.93 1.21 6.02
C GLN A 63 14.67 0.38 5.69
N SER A 64 13.97 -0.14 6.71
CA SER A 64 12.69 -0.82 6.50
C SER A 64 11.69 0.11 5.82
N ALA A 65 11.41 -0.15 4.55
CA ALA A 65 10.52 0.67 3.73
C ALA A 65 9.09 0.65 4.30
N TYR A 66 8.67 -0.49 4.83
CA TYR A 66 7.40 -0.64 5.54
C TYR A 66 7.32 0.23 6.80
N ALA A 67 8.39 0.27 7.61
CA ALA A 67 8.41 1.11 8.80
C ALA A 67 8.34 2.60 8.46
N GLN A 68 9.06 3.00 7.40
CA GLN A 68 9.03 4.36 6.88
C GLN A 68 7.63 4.71 6.36
N TYR A 69 6.98 3.81 5.62
CA TYR A 69 5.61 3.98 5.17
C TYR A 69 4.65 4.23 6.35
N ARG A 70 4.69 3.38 7.38
CA ARG A 70 3.82 3.50 8.55
C ARG A 70 4.06 4.77 9.35
N LEU A 71 5.31 5.20 9.48
CA LEU A 71 5.61 6.52 10.07
C LEU A 71 5.04 7.65 9.22
N GLY A 72 5.19 7.56 7.89
CA GLY A 72 4.61 8.49 6.95
C GLY A 72 3.12 8.68 7.19
N VAL A 73 2.37 7.57 7.18
CA VAL A 73 0.92 7.56 7.44
C VAL A 73 0.59 8.14 8.81
N PHE A 74 1.25 7.69 9.88
CA PHE A 74 0.96 8.19 11.23
C PHE A 74 1.15 9.72 11.36
N PHE A 75 2.20 10.28 10.76
CA PHE A 75 2.41 11.73 10.77
C PHE A 75 1.43 12.49 9.87
N LEU A 76 0.68 11.84 8.98
CA LEU A 76 -0.34 12.53 8.17
C LEU A 76 -1.72 12.53 8.83
N MET A 77 -1.93 11.75 9.88
CA MET A 77 -3.27 11.25 10.18
C MET A 77 -3.63 11.04 11.63
N GLU A 78 -2.67 10.62 12.44
CA GLU A 78 -2.96 10.38 13.85
C GLU A 78 -2.98 11.76 14.51
N ASP A 79 -4.16 12.22 14.94
CA ASP A 79 -4.42 13.60 15.40
C ASP A 79 -3.30 14.17 16.30
N ASP A 80 -2.86 13.37 17.29
CA ASP A 80 -1.83 13.75 18.26
C ASP A 80 -0.40 13.85 17.67
N PHE A 81 -0.20 13.39 16.43
CA PHE A 81 1.09 13.25 15.75
C PHE A 81 1.12 13.89 14.37
N ILE A 82 0.09 14.62 13.95
CA ILE A 82 0.07 15.24 12.62
C ILE A 82 1.29 16.17 12.44
N ASP A 83 2.04 15.93 11.38
CA ASP A 83 3.19 16.67 10.89
C ASP A 83 3.38 16.33 9.41
N THR A 84 2.76 17.13 8.54
CA THR A 84 2.72 16.88 7.09
C THR A 84 4.11 16.77 6.47
N GLU A 85 5.05 17.62 6.88
CA GLU A 85 6.42 17.60 6.36
C GLU A 85 7.13 16.30 6.71
N LYS A 86 7.05 15.86 7.99
CA LYS A 86 7.61 14.58 8.41
C LYS A 86 6.93 13.41 7.70
N GLY A 87 5.61 13.45 7.56
CA GLY A 87 4.84 12.42 6.86
C GLY A 87 5.33 12.22 5.43
N LEU A 88 5.36 13.29 4.64
CA LEU A 88 5.87 13.28 3.27
C LEU A 88 7.33 12.83 3.20
N LYS A 89 8.17 13.28 4.13
CA LYS A 89 9.59 12.87 4.18
C LYS A 89 9.74 11.37 4.38
N TYR A 90 8.94 10.76 5.25
CA TYR A 90 8.96 9.31 5.47
C TYR A 90 8.40 8.53 4.28
N LEU A 91 7.31 8.99 3.67
CA LEU A 91 6.76 8.39 2.46
C LEU A 91 7.75 8.44 1.29
N ARG A 92 8.44 9.57 1.09
CA ARG A 92 9.48 9.70 0.04
C ARG A 92 10.61 8.70 0.26
N LYS A 93 11.04 8.49 1.51
CA LYS A 93 12.04 7.47 1.85
C LYS A 93 11.53 6.06 1.55
N ALA A 94 10.31 5.73 1.97
CA ALA A 94 9.72 4.42 1.74
C ALA A 94 9.61 4.11 0.24
N ALA A 95 9.11 5.07 -0.54
CA ALA A 95 9.00 4.96 -1.99
C ALA A 95 10.39 4.75 -2.63
N ASN A 96 11.39 5.55 -2.25
CA ASN A 96 12.76 5.39 -2.75
C ASN A 96 13.39 4.04 -2.37
N ASN A 97 12.96 3.44 -1.26
CA ASN A 97 13.35 2.10 -0.83
C ASN A 97 12.48 0.98 -1.44
N GLY A 98 11.69 1.28 -2.48
CA GLY A 98 10.93 0.28 -3.25
C GLY A 98 9.52 0.00 -2.72
N HIS A 99 8.98 0.81 -1.81
CA HIS A 99 7.60 0.66 -1.36
C HIS A 99 6.64 1.32 -2.36
N ALA A 100 6.17 0.56 -3.34
CA ALA A 100 5.31 1.03 -4.43
C ALA A 100 4.04 1.75 -3.94
N GLU A 101 3.43 1.24 -2.87
CA GLU A 101 2.28 1.86 -2.19
C GLU A 101 2.59 3.29 -1.71
N SER A 102 3.82 3.54 -1.21
CA SER A 102 4.21 4.90 -0.80
C SER A 102 4.42 5.82 -1.99
N ALA A 103 4.90 5.29 -3.12
CA ALA A 103 4.99 6.06 -4.35
C ALA A 103 3.59 6.44 -4.85
N PHE A 104 2.63 5.50 -4.84
CA PHE A 104 1.25 5.80 -5.18
C PHE A 104 0.64 6.85 -4.25
N LEU A 105 0.78 6.68 -2.93
CA LEU A 105 0.28 7.60 -1.92
C LEU A 105 0.81 9.03 -2.13
N LEU A 106 2.10 9.19 -2.42
CA LEU A 106 2.67 10.50 -2.78
C LEU A 106 2.05 11.07 -4.05
N GLY A 107 1.90 10.24 -5.09
CA GLY A 107 1.23 10.61 -6.34
C GLY A 107 -0.18 11.15 -6.07
N ALA A 108 -0.99 10.39 -5.33
CA ALA A 108 -2.34 10.77 -4.96
C ALA A 108 -2.36 12.09 -4.17
N ILE A 109 -1.55 12.22 -3.10
CA ILE A 109 -1.51 13.43 -2.26
C ILE A 109 -1.21 14.68 -3.10
N PHE A 110 -0.19 14.64 -3.96
CA PHE A 110 0.19 15.79 -4.77
C PHE A 110 -0.78 16.04 -5.94
N GLY A 111 -1.40 14.99 -6.48
CA GLY A 111 -2.34 15.09 -7.59
C GLY A 111 -3.69 15.66 -7.16
N THR A 112 -4.24 15.17 -6.04
CA THR A 112 -5.53 15.63 -5.50
C THR A 112 -5.40 16.94 -4.75
N GLY A 113 -4.28 17.16 -4.05
CA GLY A 113 -4.09 18.31 -3.17
C GLY A 113 -4.85 18.21 -1.85
N GLU A 114 -5.28 17.02 -1.43
CA GLU A 114 -6.11 16.78 -0.24
C GLU A 114 -5.51 17.32 1.07
N LEU A 115 -4.17 17.41 1.14
CA LEU A 115 -3.43 17.97 2.27
C LEU A 115 -3.08 19.47 2.07
N GLY A 116 -3.77 20.16 1.17
CA GLY A 116 -3.47 21.55 0.78
C GLY A 116 -2.19 21.71 -0.04
N ILE A 117 -1.62 20.59 -0.52
CA ILE A 117 -0.35 20.54 -1.26
C ILE A 117 -0.55 19.89 -2.62
N LYS A 118 -0.94 20.71 -3.60
CA LYS A 118 -1.10 20.26 -4.99
C LYS A 118 0.16 20.55 -5.80
N ASP A 119 0.70 19.52 -6.45
CA ASP A 119 1.84 19.62 -7.36
C ASP A 119 1.75 18.50 -8.40
N VAL A 120 1.26 18.85 -9.60
CA VAL A 120 1.07 17.87 -10.68
C VAL A 120 2.39 17.27 -11.15
N GLY A 121 3.50 18.02 -11.11
CA GLY A 121 4.81 17.52 -11.53
C GLY A 121 5.39 16.49 -10.56
N GLU A 122 5.21 16.71 -9.26
CA GLU A 122 5.55 15.70 -8.24
C GLU A 122 4.60 14.52 -8.29
N SER A 123 3.30 14.74 -8.52
CA SER A 123 2.32 13.66 -8.73
C SER A 123 2.74 12.74 -9.88
N ASP A 124 3.01 13.32 -11.06
CA ASP A 124 3.45 12.64 -12.28
C ASP A 124 4.68 11.76 -12.01
N LYS A 125 5.70 12.32 -11.35
CA LYS A 125 6.92 11.60 -10.98
C LYS A 125 6.67 10.39 -10.07
N TRP A 126 5.87 10.54 -9.02
CA TRP A 126 5.61 9.46 -8.08
C TRP A 126 4.66 8.41 -8.65
N LEU A 127 3.69 8.83 -9.47
CA LEU A 127 2.78 7.93 -10.14
C LEU A 127 3.52 7.05 -11.15
N VAL A 128 4.43 7.60 -11.95
CA VAL A 128 5.31 6.81 -12.85
C VAL A 128 6.12 5.79 -12.07
N LYS A 129 6.63 6.14 -10.89
CA LYS A 129 7.37 5.18 -10.06
C LYS A 129 6.47 4.01 -9.64
N ALA A 130 5.26 4.29 -9.18
CA ALA A 130 4.29 3.24 -8.82
C ALA A 130 3.87 2.39 -10.03
N LEU A 131 3.70 3.00 -11.21
CA LEU A 131 3.38 2.29 -12.46
C LEU A 131 4.51 1.35 -12.90
N LYS A 132 5.77 1.78 -12.80
CA LYS A 132 6.95 0.93 -13.10
C LYS A 132 7.06 -0.27 -12.16
N ASP A 133 6.61 -0.12 -10.92
CA ASP A 133 6.49 -1.20 -9.94
C ASP A 133 5.20 -2.03 -10.11
N GLN A 134 4.45 -1.81 -11.21
CA GLN A 134 3.19 -2.50 -11.55
C GLN A 134 2.11 -2.38 -10.48
N HIS A 135 2.07 -1.25 -9.76
CA HIS A 135 1.11 -1.01 -8.70
C HIS A 135 -0.32 -0.91 -9.24
N ALA A 136 -1.16 -1.89 -8.92
CA ALA A 136 -2.52 -2.01 -9.47
C ALA A 136 -3.40 -0.76 -9.25
N VAL A 137 -3.31 -0.12 -8.08
CA VAL A 137 -4.10 1.11 -7.82
C VAL A 137 -3.54 2.30 -8.59
N ALA A 138 -2.23 2.37 -8.80
CA ALA A 138 -1.62 3.41 -9.62
C ALA A 138 -2.05 3.28 -11.09
N GLN A 139 -2.13 2.05 -11.61
CA GLN A 139 -2.65 1.78 -12.95
C GLN A 139 -4.10 2.24 -13.11
N LYS A 140 -4.98 1.94 -12.13
CA LYS A 140 -6.35 2.45 -12.12
C LYS A 140 -6.40 3.97 -12.15
N TYR A 141 -5.62 4.61 -11.30
CA TYR A 141 -5.60 6.07 -11.19
C TYR A 141 -5.07 6.73 -12.47
N ALA A 142 -3.98 6.23 -13.04
CA ALA A 142 -3.45 6.70 -14.33
C ALA A 142 -4.46 6.49 -15.47
N GLY A 143 -5.15 5.35 -15.50
CA GLY A 143 -6.23 5.10 -16.46
C GLY A 143 -7.40 6.07 -16.33
N TYR A 144 -7.76 6.45 -15.10
CA TYR A 144 -8.76 7.49 -14.86
C TYR A 144 -8.29 8.86 -15.34
N LEU A 145 -7.05 9.27 -15.03
CA LEU A 145 -6.50 10.54 -15.49
C LEU A 145 -6.49 10.61 -17.03
N TYR A 146 -6.12 9.50 -17.69
CA TYR A 146 -6.12 9.40 -19.15
C TYR A 146 -7.55 9.49 -19.72
N LYS A 147 -8.50 8.68 -19.23
CA LYS A 147 -9.89 8.65 -19.71
C LYS A 147 -10.61 9.99 -19.51
N THR A 148 -10.23 10.75 -18.49
CA THR A 148 -10.82 12.07 -18.20
C THR A 148 -10.09 13.22 -18.89
N GLY A 149 -9.04 12.95 -19.68
CA GLY A 149 -8.28 13.97 -20.41
C GLY A 149 -7.38 14.84 -19.52
N GLN A 150 -7.05 14.38 -18.30
CA GLN A 150 -6.11 15.08 -17.42
C GLN A 150 -4.64 14.77 -17.74
N VAL A 151 -4.40 13.73 -18.53
CA VAL A 151 -3.07 13.41 -19.08
C VAL A 151 -2.94 14.09 -20.43
N ASP A 152 -2.01 15.03 -20.55
CA ASP A 152 -1.75 15.79 -21.77
C ASP A 152 -0.25 16.17 -21.88
N ASN A 153 0.10 17.06 -22.81
CA ASN A 153 1.50 17.47 -23.04
C ASN A 153 2.02 18.50 -22.02
N GLU A 154 1.19 18.96 -21.10
CA GLU A 154 1.52 19.91 -20.04
C GLU A 154 1.40 19.27 -18.64
N HIS A 155 0.46 18.34 -18.47
CA HIS A 155 0.14 17.66 -17.22
C HIS A 155 0.31 16.15 -17.37
N TYR A 156 0.96 15.52 -16.37
CA TYR A 156 1.19 14.08 -16.37
C TYR A 156 1.98 13.56 -17.58
N ILE A 157 2.96 14.35 -18.05
CA ILE A 157 3.77 14.05 -19.25
C ILE A 157 4.45 12.67 -19.13
N LYS A 158 5.06 12.34 -17.99
CA LYS A 158 5.77 11.06 -17.82
C LYS A 158 4.80 9.89 -17.74
N VAL A 159 3.65 10.07 -17.11
CA VAL A 159 2.58 9.07 -17.12
C VAL A 159 2.10 8.83 -18.54
N ASN A 160 1.97 9.89 -19.36
CA ASN A 160 1.61 9.78 -20.77
C ASN A 160 2.63 8.95 -21.57
N GLU A 161 3.92 9.19 -21.34
CA GLU A 161 5.01 8.39 -21.93
C GLU A 161 4.87 6.91 -21.57
N VAL A 162 4.69 6.59 -20.28
CA VAL A 162 4.51 5.20 -19.82
C VAL A 162 3.27 4.55 -20.43
N ILE A 163 2.15 5.25 -20.50
CA ILE A 163 0.92 4.73 -21.13
C ILE A 163 1.16 4.46 -22.61
N SER A 164 1.82 5.37 -23.31
CA SER A 164 2.12 5.24 -24.74
C SER A 164 3.01 4.02 -25.00
N GLU A 165 4.03 3.80 -24.18
CA GLU A 165 4.88 2.60 -24.24
C GLU A 165 4.07 1.30 -24.05
N LEU A 166 3.16 1.27 -23.08
CA LEU A 166 2.30 0.11 -22.82
C LEU A 166 1.36 -0.20 -23.99
N ILE A 167 0.78 0.83 -24.61
CA ILE A 167 -0.08 0.68 -25.80
C ILE A 167 0.72 0.12 -26.99
N ILE A 168 1.94 0.62 -27.22
CA ILE A 168 2.79 0.14 -28.33
C ILE A 168 3.14 -1.34 -28.11
N GLN A 169 3.47 -1.73 -26.88
CA GLN A 169 3.74 -3.12 -26.53
C GLN A 169 2.53 -4.04 -26.76
N SER A 170 1.31 -3.59 -26.44
CA SER A 170 0.11 -4.39 -26.70
C SER A 170 -0.13 -4.58 -28.20
N ILE A 171 0.05 -3.54 -29.02
CA ILE A 171 -0.12 -3.63 -30.48
C ILE A 171 0.87 -4.61 -31.11
N HIS A 172 2.16 -4.56 -30.73
CA HIS A 172 3.17 -5.50 -31.22
C HIS A 172 2.88 -6.96 -30.84
N ASN A 173 2.28 -7.19 -29.67
CA ASN A 173 1.90 -8.55 -29.24
C ASN A 173 0.66 -9.06 -30.00
N GLU A 174 -0.26 -8.18 -30.39
CA GLU A 174 -1.48 -8.53 -31.14
C GLU A 174 -1.22 -8.83 -32.63
N GLU A 175 -0.24 -8.17 -33.27
CA GLU A 175 0.17 -8.47 -34.65
C GLU A 175 0.73 -9.90 -34.80
N PHE A 176 1.20 -10.53 -33.73
CA PHE A 176 1.57 -11.96 -33.71
C PHE A 176 0.38 -12.92 -33.56
N THR A 177 -0.83 -12.39 -33.30
CA THR A 177 -2.06 -13.16 -33.06
C THR A 177 -3.19 -12.68 -33.98
N GLU A 178 -2.98 -12.73 -35.29
CA GLU A 178 -3.95 -12.20 -36.24
C GLU A 178 -5.28 -13.00 -36.24
N LYS A 179 -6.33 -12.44 -35.63
CA LYS A 179 -7.72 -12.32 -36.14
C LYS A 179 -8.72 -11.90 -35.04
N ARG A 180 -8.90 -10.60 -34.82
CA ARG A 180 -10.25 -10.02 -34.64
C ARG A 180 -10.26 -8.51 -34.82
N ALA A 181 -11.31 -8.06 -35.50
CA ALA A 181 -11.56 -6.69 -35.88
C ALA A 181 -12.14 -5.83 -34.74
N SER A 182 -11.85 -4.52 -34.84
CA SER A 182 -12.61 -3.37 -34.33
C SER A 182 -12.67 -3.16 -32.81
N SER A 183 -11.91 -2.18 -32.30
CA SER A 183 -12.37 -1.19 -31.30
C SER A 183 -11.24 -0.22 -30.92
N THR A 184 -11.63 0.98 -30.47
CA THR A 184 -10.79 1.97 -29.77
C THR A 184 -9.70 1.33 -28.91
N THR A 185 -8.44 1.74 -29.10
CA THR A 185 -7.26 1.18 -28.43
C THR A 185 -7.40 1.31 -26.92
N GLU A 186 -7.80 0.22 -26.27
CA GLU A 186 -7.95 0.13 -24.82
C GLU A 186 -6.55 -0.11 -24.21
N ILE A 187 -6.15 0.69 -23.22
CA ILE A 187 -4.85 0.48 -22.54
C ILE A 187 -4.89 -0.89 -21.86
N GLN A 188 -4.13 -1.85 -22.40
CA GLN A 188 -3.95 -3.16 -21.78
C GLN A 188 -2.98 -3.05 -20.60
N TRP A 189 -3.50 -2.62 -19.45
CA TRP A 189 -2.79 -2.75 -18.18
C TRP A 189 -2.49 -4.23 -17.91
N LEU A 190 -1.29 -4.55 -17.43
CA LEU A 190 -0.75 -5.92 -17.34
C LEU A 190 -1.57 -6.94 -16.52
N THR A 191 -2.71 -6.57 -15.92
CA THR A 191 -3.65 -7.51 -15.27
C THR A 191 -5.10 -6.97 -15.14
N MET A 192 -5.68 -6.30 -16.14
CA MET A 192 -7.08 -5.81 -16.00
C MET A 192 -8.13 -6.56 -16.83
N PRO A 193 -9.29 -6.96 -16.24
CA PRO A 193 -10.42 -7.45 -17.01
C PRO A 193 -11.09 -6.33 -17.81
N SER A 194 -11.49 -6.65 -19.04
CA SER A 194 -12.04 -5.79 -20.10
C SER A 194 -13.47 -5.26 -19.87
N ASN A 195 -13.93 -5.14 -18.61
CA ASN A 195 -15.26 -4.63 -18.31
C ASN A 195 -15.25 -3.78 -17.04
N ILE A 196 -15.07 -2.47 -17.21
CA ILE A 196 -15.35 -1.49 -16.14
C ILE A 196 -16.35 -0.45 -16.68
N SER A 197 -17.52 -0.46 -16.06
CA SER A 197 -18.75 0.29 -16.39
C SER A 197 -18.58 1.83 -16.32
N ASN A 198 -19.40 2.52 -17.11
CA ASN A 198 -19.46 3.98 -17.34
C ASN A 198 -19.82 4.86 -16.12
N ASN A 199 -19.82 4.32 -14.89
CA ASN A 199 -20.10 5.09 -13.65
C ASN A 199 -18.84 5.38 -12.80
N MET A 200 -17.64 5.19 -13.36
CA MET A 200 -16.34 5.25 -12.67
C MET A 200 -15.90 6.65 -12.17
N GLN A 201 -16.71 7.69 -12.36
CA GLN A 201 -16.29 9.09 -12.26
C GLN A 201 -16.26 9.62 -10.81
N THR A 202 -17.17 9.16 -9.95
CA THR A 202 -17.24 9.47 -8.51
C THR A 202 -16.54 8.40 -7.68
N ASP A 203 -16.72 7.14 -8.07
CA ASP A 203 -16.30 5.98 -7.29
C ASP A 203 -14.77 5.86 -7.19
N LEU A 204 -14.00 6.30 -8.20
CA LEU A 204 -12.53 6.14 -8.16
C LEU A 204 -11.82 7.20 -7.31
N LEU A 205 -12.36 8.43 -7.22
CA LEU A 205 -11.80 9.46 -6.34
C LEU A 205 -12.18 9.15 -4.89
N GLU A 206 -13.43 8.72 -4.64
CA GLU A 206 -13.83 8.19 -3.34
C GLU A 206 -13.07 6.91 -3.00
N ASP A 207 -12.79 6.00 -3.94
CA ASP A 207 -11.97 4.81 -3.72
C ASP A 207 -10.50 5.15 -3.49
N VAL A 208 -9.96 6.19 -4.14
CA VAL A 208 -8.58 6.66 -3.88
C VAL A 208 -8.54 7.32 -2.52
N ILE A 209 -9.50 8.18 -2.16
CA ILE A 209 -9.64 8.77 -0.82
C ILE A 209 -9.87 7.67 0.22
N ASP A 210 -10.70 6.67 -0.07
CA ASP A 210 -10.92 5.50 0.76
C ASP A 210 -9.71 4.57 0.76
N TYR A 211 -8.86 4.57 -0.25
CA TYR A 211 -7.62 3.82 -0.27
C TYR A 211 -6.49 4.57 0.43
N LEU A 212 -6.54 5.90 0.45
CA LEU A 212 -5.86 6.67 1.47
C LEU A 212 -6.43 6.15 2.81
N SER A 213 -7.75 6.17 3.06
CA SER A 213 -8.45 5.70 4.29
C SER A 213 -8.15 4.26 4.71
N LEU A 214 -7.93 3.36 3.75
CA LEU A 214 -7.89 1.91 3.89
C LEU A 214 -6.48 1.36 3.67
N GLY A 215 -5.61 2.01 2.90
CA GLY A 215 -4.16 1.77 2.89
C GLY A 215 -3.55 1.95 4.30
N MET A 216 -4.26 2.71 5.15
CA MET A 216 -4.07 2.84 6.60
C MET A 216 -4.46 1.59 7.43
N THR A 217 -5.10 0.57 6.85
CA THR A 217 -5.39 -0.73 7.51
C THR A 217 -5.02 -1.95 6.65
N LYS A 218 -4.77 -1.78 5.35
CA LYS A 218 -4.60 -2.86 4.38
C LYS A 218 -3.14 -3.27 4.18
N VAL A 219 -2.46 -3.58 5.28
CA VAL A 219 -1.29 -4.46 5.22
C VAL A 219 -1.73 -5.74 5.91
N ILE A 220 -2.46 -6.56 5.14
CA ILE A 220 -2.66 -8.02 5.32
C ILE A 220 -3.60 -8.59 4.22
N SER A 221 -4.37 -7.81 3.45
CA SER A 221 -5.39 -8.39 2.55
C SER A 221 -5.11 -8.35 1.04
N GLN A 222 -3.88 -8.64 0.61
CA GLN A 222 -3.72 -9.33 -0.69
C GLN A 222 -3.56 -10.85 -0.56
N ASP A 223 -3.77 -11.43 0.63
CA ASP A 223 -4.08 -12.85 0.79
C ASP A 223 -5.03 -13.13 1.98
N VAL A 224 -6.01 -12.25 2.20
CA VAL A 224 -7.08 -12.53 3.18
C VAL A 224 -8.41 -12.12 2.58
N ASN A 225 -9.11 -13.10 2.01
CA ASN A 225 -10.53 -13.01 1.71
C ASN A 225 -11.28 -12.59 2.99
N VAL A 226 -11.95 -11.45 2.89
CA VAL A 226 -12.76 -10.82 3.93
C VAL A 226 -13.93 -11.76 4.26
N ILE A 227 -13.76 -12.57 5.31
CA ILE A 227 -14.90 -13.12 6.03
C ILE A 227 -15.33 -12.06 7.03
N LYS A 228 -16.53 -11.50 6.79
CA LYS A 228 -17.27 -10.70 7.78
C LYS A 228 -17.17 -11.42 9.12
N ALA A 229 -16.54 -10.77 10.10
CA ALA A 229 -16.51 -11.27 11.47
C ALA A 229 -17.93 -11.16 12.06
N SER A 230 -18.75 -12.18 11.80
CA SER A 230 -19.77 -12.56 12.76
C SER A 230 -19.05 -13.00 14.04
N LYS A 231 -19.64 -12.65 15.18
CA LYS A 231 -19.18 -13.03 16.51
C LYS A 231 -18.84 -14.53 16.52
N THR A 232 -17.76 -14.87 17.23
CA THR A 232 -17.23 -16.22 17.53
C THR A 232 -16.15 -16.76 16.59
N HIS A 233 -15.10 -17.27 17.22
CA HIS A 233 -13.89 -17.93 16.69
C HIS A 233 -12.69 -17.05 16.30
N CYS A 234 -11.72 -17.02 17.23
CA CYS A 234 -10.31 -16.75 16.97
C CYS A 234 -9.74 -17.86 16.08
N GLY A 235 -9.99 -17.77 14.77
CA GLY A 235 -9.54 -18.74 13.77
C GLY A 235 -9.24 -18.07 12.43
N LYS A 236 -8.00 -18.25 11.96
CA LYS A 236 -7.47 -17.91 10.62
C LYS A 236 -7.12 -16.44 10.31
N ILE A 237 -6.16 -15.85 11.05
CA ILE A 237 -5.45 -14.63 10.60
C ILE A 237 -3.91 -14.79 10.51
N PHE A 238 -3.29 -15.89 10.95
CA PHE A 238 -1.83 -16.04 10.84
C PHE A 238 -1.36 -17.47 10.52
N THR A 239 -1.26 -17.80 9.24
CA THR A 239 -0.27 -18.74 8.66
C THR A 239 0.62 -17.83 7.78
N CYS A 240 1.92 -17.63 8.00
CA CYS A 240 2.98 -18.61 8.00
C CYS A 240 4.25 -18.10 8.73
N TYR A 241 4.85 -18.99 9.52
CA TYR A 241 6.30 -19.25 9.52
C TYR A 241 6.47 -20.66 10.09
N GLN A 242 6.26 -21.68 9.25
CA GLN A 242 7.13 -22.86 9.32
C GLN A 242 8.45 -22.40 8.69
N VAL A 243 9.49 -22.30 9.53
CA VAL A 243 10.85 -22.25 9.03
C VAL A 243 11.14 -23.68 8.58
N ASP A 244 11.36 -23.89 7.29
CA ASP A 244 11.93 -25.14 6.80
C ASP A 244 13.25 -25.38 7.52
N LYS A 245 13.26 -26.37 8.41
CA LYS A 245 14.45 -27.12 8.78
C LYS A 245 14.08 -28.59 8.82
N GLU A 246 14.94 -29.37 8.15
CA GLU A 246 15.02 -30.83 8.15
C GLU A 246 14.28 -31.59 7.04
N ASN A 247 14.65 -31.30 5.79
CA ASN A 247 15.12 -32.38 4.92
C ASN A 247 16.64 -32.52 5.06
N SER A 248 17.08 -33.20 6.12
CA SER A 248 18.41 -33.80 6.16
C SER A 248 18.33 -35.15 6.87
N LYS A 249 18.25 -36.20 6.06
CA LYS A 249 18.84 -37.53 6.27
C LYS A 249 18.83 -38.07 7.71
N LYS A 250 18.12 -39.19 7.92
CA LYS A 250 18.74 -40.52 8.08
C LYS A 250 17.66 -41.61 8.17
N LEU A 251 17.87 -42.62 7.32
CA LEU A 251 17.54 -44.06 7.42
C LEU A 251 16.28 -44.45 8.21
#